data_AF-A0A3D1CN45-F1
#
_entry.id   AF-A0A3D1CN45-F1
#
_cell.length_a   1.000
_cell.length_b   1.000
_cell.length_c   1.000
_cell.angle_alpha   90.00
_cell.angle_beta   90.00
_cell.angle_gamma   90.00
#
_symmetry.space_group_name_H-M   'P 1'
#
loop_
_entity.id
_entity.type
_entity.pdbx_description
1 polymer ?
#
loop_
_entity_poly.entity_id
_entity_poly.type
_entity_poly.pdbx_seq_one_letter_code
_entity_poly.pdbx_strand_id
1 'polypeptide(L)'
;MEKYSRNILLLTATISPKTNQPSLIITDEKERLFQYSQALEYYIHAKASGDIDAIVFVDNSGYDVSDLRQKYGRDDVEIISFYGLDYPVEYHRGYGEMTLIVKAYEHSKLLQSVSKHGHVWKITGRYKIKNINSVIRFSDSNFDVLCKLNKGWMAMEIFSWSQKGFSELIRSLPEH
;
A
#
# COMPACT_ATOMS: atom_id res chain seq x y z
N MET A 1 -30.38 0.27 -2.73
CA MET A 1 -29.31 0.75 -1.83
C MET A 1 -28.00 0.61 -2.56
N GLU A 2 -27.45 1.70 -3.08
CA GLU A 2 -26.06 1.69 -3.53
C GLU A 2 -25.19 1.26 -2.36
N LYS A 3 -24.52 0.12 -2.53
CA LYS A 3 -23.65 -0.46 -1.53
C LYS A 3 -22.48 0.52 -1.40
N TYR A 4 -22.30 1.13 -0.22
CA TYR A 4 -21.19 2.03 0.09
C TYR A 4 -19.88 1.48 -0.53
N SER A 5 -19.23 2.30 -1.38
CA SER A 5 -17.93 1.98 -1.96
C SER A 5 -16.91 1.89 -0.83
N ARG A 6 -16.39 0.68 -0.58
CA ARG A 6 -15.41 0.44 0.48
C ARG A 6 -14.03 0.90 0.02
N ASN A 7 -13.38 1.77 0.79
CA ASN A 7 -12.03 2.27 0.56
C ASN A 7 -11.05 1.63 1.53
N ILE A 8 -10.11 0.83 1.02
CA ILE A 8 -9.05 0.23 1.82
C ILE A 8 -7.74 0.94 1.53
N LEU A 9 -7.01 1.34 2.56
CA LEU A 9 -5.71 1.98 2.41
C LEU A 9 -4.60 0.93 2.53
N LEU A 10 -3.77 0.78 1.50
CA LEU A 10 -2.62 -0.12 1.48
C LEU A 10 -1.32 0.67 1.69
N LEU A 11 -0.74 0.56 2.88
CA LEU A 11 0.55 1.13 3.23
C LEU A 11 1.66 0.14 2.93
N THR A 12 2.52 0.47 1.96
CA THR A 12 3.62 -0.41 1.56
C THR A 12 4.94 0.00 2.19
N ALA A 13 5.65 -0.97 2.75
CA ALA A 13 6.88 -0.78 3.49
C ALA A 13 7.98 -1.72 3.00
N THR A 14 9.20 -1.25 3.21
CA THR A 14 10.43 -2.05 3.12
C THR A 14 11.30 -1.54 4.27
N ILE A 15 11.10 -2.08 5.47
CA ILE A 15 11.75 -1.61 6.70
C ILE A 15 13.25 -1.91 6.64
N SER A 16 13.62 -3.11 6.19
CA SER A 16 14.99 -3.60 6.03
C SER A 16 15.37 -3.74 4.54
N PRO A 17 15.68 -2.64 3.83
CA PRO A 17 16.01 -2.71 2.41
C PRO A 17 17.38 -3.37 2.17
N LYS A 18 17.54 -4.04 1.02
CA LYS A 18 18.87 -4.47 0.54
C LYS A 18 19.74 -3.24 0.28
N THR A 19 20.98 -3.24 0.78
CA THR A 19 21.91 -2.09 0.72
C THR A 19 22.37 -1.72 -0.69
N ASN A 20 22.24 -2.61 -1.66
CA ASN A 20 22.71 -2.41 -3.04
C ASN A 20 21.64 -1.82 -3.99
N GLN A 21 20.53 -1.28 -3.48
CA GLN A 21 19.51 -0.68 -4.34
C GLN A 21 19.90 0.75 -4.79
N PRO A 22 19.82 1.07 -6.10
CA PRO A 22 20.08 2.41 -6.61
C PRO A 22 19.20 3.47 -5.93
N SER A 23 19.79 4.64 -5.63
CA SER A 23 19.09 5.81 -5.09
C SER A 23 18.42 5.60 -3.71
N LEU A 24 18.85 4.60 -2.94
CA LEU A 24 18.39 4.38 -1.58
C LEU A 24 19.04 5.40 -0.62
N ILE A 25 18.30 6.45 -0.26
CA ILE A 25 18.79 7.56 0.58
C ILE A 25 18.81 7.18 2.07
N ILE A 26 17.81 6.42 2.53
CA ILE A 26 17.69 5.99 3.93
C ILE A 26 17.77 4.47 3.97
N THR A 27 18.87 3.98 4.54
CA THR A 27 19.13 2.55 4.74
C THR A 27 18.97 2.12 6.19
N ASP A 28 18.93 3.06 7.13
CA ASP A 28 18.79 2.77 8.56
C ASP A 28 17.38 2.22 8.84
N GLU A 29 17.35 0.97 9.30
CA GLU A 29 16.15 0.22 9.59
C GLU A 29 15.31 0.86 10.72
N LYS A 30 15.96 1.41 11.74
CA LYS A 30 15.27 2.06 12.87
C LYS A 30 14.63 3.37 12.43
N GLU A 31 15.33 4.16 11.62
CA GLU A 31 14.76 5.38 11.04
C GLU A 31 13.56 5.04 10.16
N ARG A 32 13.66 4.02 9.31
CA ARG A 32 12.55 3.58 8.46
C ARG A 32 11.38 3.07 9.27
N LEU A 33 11.60 2.19 10.24
CA LEU A 33 10.56 1.70 11.15
C LEU A 33 9.84 2.85 11.84
N PHE A 34 10.57 3.85 12.32
CA PHE A 34 9.99 5.05 12.93
C PHE A 34 9.11 5.82 11.95
N GLN A 35 9.59 6.09 10.73
CA GLN A 35 8.81 6.78 9.71
C GLN A 35 7.54 6.02 9.32
N TYR A 36 7.64 4.70 9.12
CA TYR A 36 6.50 3.84 8.83
C TYR A 36 5.49 3.80 9.98
N SER A 37 5.96 3.68 11.22
CA SER A 37 5.11 3.68 12.42
C SER A 37 4.35 4.98 12.57
N GLN A 38 5.02 6.12 12.39
CA GLN A 38 4.38 7.43 12.45
C GLN A 38 3.32 7.64 11.36
N ALA A 39 3.57 7.12 10.16
CA ALA A 39 2.64 7.24 9.06
C ALA A 39 1.44 6.30 9.25
N LEU A 40 1.65 5.05 9.68
CA LEU A 40 0.57 4.13 10.07
C LEU A 40 -0.33 4.77 11.15
N GLU A 41 0.26 5.33 12.20
CA GLU A 41 -0.48 6.02 13.25
C GLU A 41 -1.27 7.22 12.69
N TYR A 42 -0.67 8.02 11.81
CA TYR A 42 -1.37 9.10 11.12
C TYR A 42 -2.62 8.61 10.36
N TYR A 43 -2.52 7.51 9.60
CA TYR A 43 -3.67 7.00 8.84
C TYR A 43 -4.73 6.35 9.71
N ILE A 44 -4.35 5.70 10.82
CA ILE A 44 -5.31 5.20 11.82
C ILE A 44 -6.15 6.36 12.39
N HIS A 45 -5.54 7.50 12.66
CA HIS A 45 -6.29 8.70 13.08
C HIS A 45 -7.13 9.28 11.92
N ALA A 46 -6.59 9.36 10.70
CA ALA A 46 -7.32 9.86 9.54
C ALA A 46 -8.58 9.03 9.23
N LYS A 47 -8.54 7.73 9.52
CA LYS A 47 -9.69 6.80 9.39
C LYS A 47 -10.94 7.29 10.12
N ALA A 48 -10.80 8.04 11.21
CA ALA A 48 -11.92 8.52 12.02
C ALA A 48 -12.90 9.44 11.25
N SER A 49 -12.52 10.00 10.10
CA SER A 49 -13.45 10.78 9.27
C SER A 49 -14.43 9.94 8.45
N GLY A 50 -14.24 8.62 8.36
CA GLY A 50 -15.14 7.69 7.67
C GLY A 50 -14.89 7.51 6.16
N ASP A 51 -13.94 8.23 5.56
CA ASP A 51 -13.58 8.04 4.15
C ASP A 51 -12.68 6.80 3.91
N ILE A 52 -12.09 6.24 4.99
CA ILE A 52 -11.24 5.04 4.96
C ILE A 52 -11.91 3.96 5.81
N ASP A 53 -12.23 2.82 5.20
CA ASP A 53 -12.92 1.72 5.89
C ASP A 53 -11.97 0.78 6.60
N ALA A 54 -10.78 0.55 6.03
CA ALA A 54 -9.79 -0.35 6.57
C ALA A 54 -8.37 0.03 6.13
N ILE A 55 -7.37 -0.43 6.88
CA ILE A 55 -5.95 -0.19 6.59
C ILE A 55 -5.23 -1.53 6.53
N VAL A 56 -4.34 -1.68 5.56
CA VAL A 56 -3.44 -2.83 5.43
C VAL A 56 -2.04 -2.28 5.35
N PHE A 57 -1.20 -2.59 6.34
CA PHE A 57 0.22 -2.30 6.31
C PHE A 57 0.98 -3.57 5.90
N VAL A 58 1.86 -3.45 4.90
CA VAL A 58 2.60 -4.58 4.36
C VAL A 58 4.07 -4.22 4.22
N ASP A 59 4.91 -4.97 4.92
CA ASP A 59 6.36 -4.95 4.73
C ASP A 59 6.81 -6.12 3.83
N ASN A 60 7.64 -5.84 2.82
CA ASN A 60 8.22 -6.88 1.96
C ASN A 60 9.68 -7.21 2.28
N SER A 61 10.26 -6.62 3.33
CA SER A 61 11.65 -6.92 3.72
C SER A 61 11.79 -8.15 4.60
N GLY A 62 10.68 -8.72 5.08
CA GLY A 62 10.67 -9.80 6.06
C GLY A 62 10.99 -9.32 7.47
N TYR A 63 10.88 -8.01 7.74
CA TYR A 63 11.11 -7.47 9.06
C TYR A 63 10.08 -8.00 10.07
N ASP A 64 10.48 -8.24 11.31
CA ASP A 64 9.54 -8.66 12.35
C ASP A 64 8.63 -7.47 12.75
N VAL A 65 7.35 -7.57 12.39
CA VAL A 65 6.33 -6.55 12.66
C VAL A 65 5.43 -6.91 13.85
N SER A 66 5.85 -7.86 14.70
CA SER A 66 5.07 -8.32 15.86
C SER A 66 4.66 -7.17 16.79
N ASP A 67 5.58 -6.24 17.05
CA ASP A 67 5.30 -5.06 17.89
C ASP A 67 4.26 -4.13 17.25
N LEU A 68 4.34 -3.90 15.93
CA LEU A 68 3.36 -3.10 15.20
C LEU A 68 2.00 -3.79 15.20
N ARG A 69 1.97 -5.11 15.03
CA ARG A 69 0.75 -5.91 15.04
C ARG A 69 0.10 -5.90 16.43
N GLN A 70 0.88 -6.03 17.50
CA GLN A 70 0.38 -5.94 18.87
C GLN A 70 -0.19 -4.55 19.17
N LYS A 71 0.49 -3.50 18.72
CA LYS A 71 0.10 -2.11 19.02
C LYS A 71 -1.09 -1.62 18.21
N TYR A 72 -1.17 -1.97 16.92
CA TYR A 72 -2.11 -1.37 15.98
C TYR A 72 -3.08 -2.36 15.32
N GLY A 73 -2.83 -3.67 15.42
CA GLY A 73 -3.64 -4.70 14.79
C GLY A 73 -5.05 -4.82 15.38
N ARG A 74 -6.05 -4.93 14.50
CA ARG A 74 -7.49 -5.00 14.81
C ARG A 74 -8.27 -5.41 13.56
N ASP A 75 -9.57 -5.65 13.68
CA ASP A 75 -10.41 -6.16 12.58
C ASP A 75 -10.38 -5.29 11.31
N ASP A 76 -10.13 -3.99 11.44
CA ASP A 76 -10.05 -3.01 10.36
C ASP A 76 -8.62 -2.50 10.10
N VAL A 77 -7.61 -3.09 10.72
CA VAL A 77 -6.18 -2.80 10.50
C VAL A 77 -5.36 -4.08 10.49
N GLU A 78 -4.90 -4.50 9.31
CA GLU A 78 -4.01 -5.65 9.15
C GLU A 78 -2.54 -5.21 9.06
N ILE A 79 -1.66 -5.92 9.76
CA ILE A 79 -0.21 -5.70 9.74
C ILE A 79 0.49 -6.99 9.29
N ILE A 80 1.06 -6.96 8.09
CA ILE A 80 1.64 -8.11 7.39
C ILE A 80 3.12 -7.84 7.12
N SER A 81 3.93 -8.90 7.22
CA SER A 81 5.32 -8.88 6.76
C SER A 81 5.63 -10.21 6.08
N PHE A 82 6.35 -10.14 4.96
CA PHE A 82 6.89 -11.29 4.25
C PHE A 82 8.21 -10.90 3.59
N TYR A 83 9.03 -11.89 3.24
CA TYR A 83 10.22 -11.65 2.44
C TYR A 83 9.85 -11.64 0.95
N GLY A 84 10.03 -10.51 0.28
CA GLY A 84 9.70 -10.32 -1.13
C GLY A 84 10.70 -9.44 -1.87
N LEU A 85 11.96 -9.46 -1.43
CA LEU A 85 13.08 -8.75 -2.07
C LEU A 85 13.91 -9.69 -2.97
N ASP A 86 13.40 -10.88 -3.26
CA ASP A 86 13.99 -11.93 -4.09
C ASP A 86 13.75 -11.70 -5.59
N TYR A 87 14.17 -10.54 -6.08
CA TYR A 87 14.16 -10.22 -7.50
C TYR A 87 15.53 -9.69 -7.96
N PRO A 88 15.87 -9.85 -9.25
CA PRO A 88 17.11 -9.32 -9.82
C PRO A 88 17.29 -7.81 -9.59
N VAL A 89 18.53 -7.37 -9.38
CA VAL A 89 18.85 -5.96 -9.02
C VAL A 89 18.56 -4.99 -10.18
N GLU A 90 18.62 -5.49 -11.40
CA GLU A 90 18.25 -4.81 -12.64
C GLU A 90 16.76 -4.44 -12.70
N TYR A 91 15.91 -5.10 -11.91
CA TYR A 91 14.50 -4.75 -11.83
C TYR A 91 14.32 -3.51 -10.96
N HIS A 92 13.78 -2.47 -11.58
CA HIS A 92 13.59 -1.19 -10.92
C HIS A 92 12.56 -1.30 -9.77
N ARG A 93 12.58 -0.31 -8.87
CA ARG A 93 11.67 -0.22 -7.71
C ARG A 93 10.17 -0.41 -8.04
N GLY A 94 9.74 -0.05 -9.24
CA GLY A 94 8.36 -0.28 -9.69
C GLY A 94 7.97 -1.76 -9.72
N TYR A 95 8.89 -2.65 -10.10
CA TYR A 95 8.65 -4.10 -10.13
C TYR A 95 8.48 -4.66 -8.72
N GLY A 96 9.39 -4.29 -7.81
CA GLY A 96 9.31 -4.67 -6.40
C GLY A 96 8.02 -4.19 -5.73
N GLU A 97 7.54 -3.00 -6.10
CA GLU A 97 6.26 -2.48 -5.61
C GLU A 97 5.05 -3.27 -6.15
N MET A 98 5.02 -3.59 -7.44
CA MET A 98 3.92 -4.37 -8.02
C MET A 98 3.88 -5.80 -7.45
N THR A 99 5.05 -6.42 -7.30
CA THR A 99 5.19 -7.74 -6.66
C THR A 99 4.70 -7.70 -5.20
N LEU A 100 5.07 -6.65 -4.45
CA LEU A 100 4.60 -6.44 -3.09
C LEU A 100 3.07 -6.36 -3.05
N ILE A 101 2.45 -5.59 -3.95
CA ILE A 101 0.99 -5.44 -4.01
C ILE A 101 0.31 -6.78 -4.31
N VAL A 102 0.82 -7.57 -5.25
CA VAL A 102 0.26 -8.90 -5.56
C VAL A 102 0.34 -9.82 -4.34
N LYS A 103 1.53 -9.94 -3.71
CA LYS A 103 1.70 -10.73 -2.48
C LYS A 103 0.84 -10.21 -1.32
N ALA A 104 0.63 -8.90 -1.22
CA ALA A 104 -0.27 -8.32 -0.22
C ALA A 104 -1.70 -8.88 -0.35
N TYR A 105 -2.22 -9.01 -1.56
CA TYR A 105 -3.54 -9.60 -1.82
C TYR A 105 -3.62 -11.09 -1.46
N GLU A 106 -2.51 -11.82 -1.53
CA GLU A 106 -2.46 -13.24 -1.14
C GLU A 106 -2.55 -13.40 0.38
N HIS A 107 -2.00 -12.46 1.13
CA HIS A 107 -1.89 -12.54 2.60
C HIS A 107 -2.97 -11.74 3.35
N SER A 108 -3.60 -10.73 2.74
CA SER A 108 -4.54 -9.83 3.40
C SER A 108 -6.01 -10.24 3.21
N LYS A 109 -6.72 -10.50 4.30
CA LYS A 109 -8.17 -10.78 4.24
C LYS A 109 -8.95 -9.51 3.93
N LEU A 110 -8.48 -8.36 4.41
CA LEU A 110 -9.06 -7.06 4.10
C LEU A 110 -9.01 -6.77 2.60
N LEU A 111 -7.85 -6.93 1.94
CA LEU A 111 -7.74 -6.74 0.48
C LEU A 111 -8.61 -7.73 -0.30
N GLN A 112 -8.67 -8.99 0.12
CA GLN A 112 -9.55 -9.99 -0.50
C GLN A 112 -11.05 -9.69 -0.34
N SER A 113 -11.42 -8.87 0.66
CA SER A 113 -12.81 -8.48 0.91
C SER A 113 -13.29 -7.28 0.08
N VAL A 114 -12.43 -6.70 -0.76
CA VAL A 114 -12.79 -5.57 -1.64
C VAL A 114 -13.85 -6.03 -2.64
N SER A 115 -15.00 -5.36 -2.61
CA SER A 115 -16.09 -5.65 -3.55
C SER A 115 -15.84 -5.01 -4.91
N LYS A 116 -16.63 -5.39 -5.93
CA LYS A 116 -16.59 -4.78 -7.27
C LYS A 116 -16.75 -3.25 -7.31
N HIS A 117 -17.28 -2.64 -6.25
CA HIS A 117 -17.46 -1.19 -6.13
C HIS A 117 -16.48 -0.54 -5.16
N GLY A 118 -15.56 -1.32 -4.58
CA GLY A 118 -14.55 -0.82 -3.65
C GLY A 118 -13.24 -0.49 -4.35
N HIS A 119 -12.43 0.31 -3.67
CA HIS A 119 -11.14 0.77 -4.16
C HIS A 119 -10.05 0.53 -3.12
N VAL A 120 -8.85 0.24 -3.60
CA VAL A 120 -7.64 0.17 -2.77
C VAL A 120 -6.77 1.37 -3.07
N TRP A 121 -6.43 2.12 -2.03
CA TRP A 121 -5.60 3.31 -2.08
C TRP A 121 -4.21 2.97 -1.57
N LYS A 122 -3.29 2.71 -2.49
CA LYS A 122 -1.89 2.44 -2.16
C LYS A 122 -1.18 3.73 -1.83
N ILE A 123 -0.47 3.74 -0.71
CA ILE A 123 0.44 4.81 -0.35
C ILE A 123 1.80 4.20 0.04
N THR A 124 2.89 4.82 -0.41
CA THR A 124 4.22 4.49 0.14
C THR A 124 4.21 4.76 1.65
N GLY A 125 4.35 3.72 2.45
CA GLY A 125 3.94 3.69 3.85
C GLY A 125 4.62 4.69 4.79
N ARG A 126 5.70 5.37 4.36
CA ARG A 126 6.39 6.42 5.13
C ARG A 126 5.90 7.85 4.81
N TYR A 127 5.07 8.01 3.78
CA TYR A 127 4.53 9.31 3.38
C TYR A 127 3.17 9.56 3.99
N LYS A 128 2.93 10.82 4.41
CA LYS A 128 1.66 11.30 4.96
C LYS A 128 0.97 12.22 3.95
N ILE A 129 -0.07 11.72 3.28
CA ILE A 129 -0.89 12.51 2.36
C ILE A 129 -1.91 13.28 3.20
N LYS A 130 -1.60 14.55 3.50
CA LYS A 130 -2.32 15.37 4.48
C LYS A 130 -3.82 15.50 4.23
N ASN A 131 -4.22 15.40 2.96
CA ASN A 131 -5.59 15.55 2.48
C ASN A 131 -6.16 14.23 1.92
N ILE A 132 -5.67 13.06 2.35
CA ILE A 132 -6.10 11.75 1.83
C ILE A 132 -7.62 11.56 1.86
N ASN A 133 -8.29 11.97 2.93
CA ASN A 133 -9.74 11.86 3.05
C ASN A 133 -10.47 12.68 1.99
N SER A 134 -9.98 13.89 1.67
CA SER A 134 -10.51 14.71 0.59
C SER A 134 -10.24 14.09 -0.79
N VAL A 135 -9.04 13.51 -0.99
CA VAL A 135 -8.72 12.80 -2.23
C VAL A 135 -9.71 11.66 -2.45
N ILE A 136 -9.95 10.82 -1.44
CA ILE A 136 -10.90 9.71 -1.53
C ILE A 136 -12.32 10.21 -1.79
N ARG A 137 -12.78 11.18 -0.98
CA ARG A 137 -14.15 11.71 -1.05
C ARG A 137 -14.52 12.34 -2.38
N PHE A 138 -13.58 13.06 -2.99
CA PHE A 138 -13.82 13.81 -4.22
C PHE A 138 -13.34 13.10 -5.48
N SER A 139 -12.80 11.89 -5.37
CA SER A 139 -12.50 11.07 -6.54
C SER A 139 -13.78 10.50 -7.12
N ASP A 140 -13.81 10.38 -8.45
CA ASP A 140 -14.83 9.56 -9.11
C ASP A 140 -14.75 8.13 -8.55
N SER A 141 -15.88 7.44 -8.44
CA SER A 141 -15.90 6.02 -8.05
C SER A 141 -15.89 5.08 -9.26
N ASN A 142 -15.96 5.63 -10.48
CA ASN A 142 -15.97 4.88 -11.73
C ASN A 142 -14.60 4.93 -12.42
N PHE A 143 -13.59 4.31 -11.82
CA PHE A 143 -12.28 4.13 -12.44
C PHE A 143 -11.73 2.72 -12.22
N ASP A 144 -10.91 2.25 -13.16
CA ASP A 144 -10.15 1.01 -12.97
C ASP A 144 -8.81 1.28 -12.28
N VAL A 145 -8.11 2.35 -12.68
CA VAL A 145 -6.89 2.85 -12.03
C VAL A 145 -6.91 4.38 -12.00
N LEU A 146 -6.63 4.94 -10.83
CA LEU A 146 -6.39 6.37 -10.63
C LEU A 146 -4.94 6.56 -10.19
N CYS A 147 -4.17 7.30 -10.99
CA CYS A 147 -2.77 7.56 -10.67
C CYS A 147 -2.35 8.96 -11.10
N LYS A 148 -1.27 9.44 -10.48
CA LYS A 148 -0.58 10.64 -10.92
C LYS A 148 0.48 10.25 -11.94
N LEU A 149 0.51 10.93 -13.08
CA LEU A 149 1.58 10.80 -14.07
C LEU A 149 2.61 11.92 -13.89
N ASN A 150 3.89 11.59 -14.01
CA ASN A 150 5.00 12.53 -14.04
C ASN A 150 5.91 12.19 -15.23
N LYS A 151 5.93 13.06 -16.24
CA LYS A 151 6.70 12.85 -17.48
C LYS A 151 6.44 11.48 -18.14
N GLY A 152 5.20 11.02 -18.14
CA GLY A 152 4.78 9.73 -18.70
C GLY A 152 4.95 8.53 -17.76
N TRP A 153 5.53 8.71 -16.56
CA TRP A 153 5.69 7.65 -15.56
C TRP A 153 4.63 7.74 -14.48
N MET A 154 4.16 6.59 -14.00
CA MET A 154 3.28 6.55 -12.83
C MET A 154 4.06 6.90 -11.56
N ALA A 155 3.56 7.88 -10.82
CA ALA A 155 4.04 8.22 -9.49
C ALA A 155 3.63 7.11 -8.50
N MET A 156 4.60 6.54 -7.78
CA MET A 156 4.39 5.38 -6.90
C MET A 156 4.05 5.79 -5.45
N GLU A 157 4.04 7.09 -5.15
CA GLU A 157 3.75 7.63 -3.82
C GLU A 157 2.31 7.36 -3.42
N ILE A 158 1.37 7.54 -4.36
CA ILE A 158 -0.06 7.24 -4.22
C ILE A 158 -0.64 6.84 -5.57
N PHE A 159 -1.41 5.75 -5.57
CA PHE A 159 -2.31 5.41 -6.66
C PHE A 159 -3.43 4.51 -6.13
N SER A 160 -4.51 4.40 -6.88
CA SER A 160 -5.69 3.65 -6.49
C SER A 160 -6.21 2.80 -7.63
N TRP A 161 -6.89 1.71 -7.30
CA TRP A 161 -7.49 0.82 -8.28
C TRP A 161 -8.78 0.19 -7.78
N SER A 162 -9.65 -0.17 -8.72
CA SER A 162 -10.81 -1.04 -8.47
C SER A 162 -10.40 -2.52 -8.47
N GLN A 163 -11.30 -3.40 -8.05
CA GLN A 163 -11.05 -4.85 -8.16
C GLN A 163 -10.77 -5.29 -9.60
N LYS A 164 -11.43 -4.67 -10.59
CA LYS A 164 -11.20 -4.93 -12.01
C LYS A 164 -9.81 -4.46 -12.44
N GLY A 165 -9.43 -3.25 -12.06
CA GLY A 165 -8.09 -2.72 -12.31
C GLY A 165 -6.99 -3.59 -11.71
N PHE A 166 -7.20 -4.15 -10.52
CA PHE A 166 -6.26 -5.11 -9.94
C PHE A 166 -6.12 -6.36 -10.83
N SER A 167 -7.23 -7.03 -11.17
CA SER A 167 -7.19 -8.29 -11.93
C SER A 167 -6.65 -8.14 -13.35
N GLU A 168 -7.00 -7.04 -14.04
CA GLU A 168 -6.71 -6.88 -15.46
C GLU A 168 -5.40 -6.14 -15.73
N LEU A 169 -4.92 -5.29 -14.80
CA LEU A 169 -3.78 -4.40 -15.04
C LEU A 169 -2.62 -4.59 -14.05
N ILE A 170 -2.87 -4.96 -12.81
CA ILE A 170 -1.82 -5.10 -11.78
C ILE A 170 -1.36 -6.55 -11.66
N ARG A 171 -2.30 -7.48 -11.49
CA ARG A 171 -2.01 -8.91 -11.33
C ARG A 171 -1.54 -9.56 -12.63
N SER A 172 -1.97 -9.05 -13.76
CA SER A 172 -1.62 -9.53 -15.10
C SER A 172 -0.23 -9.08 -15.57
N LEU A 173 0.48 -8.27 -14.77
CA LEU A 173 1.84 -7.86 -15.11
C LEU A 173 2.74 -9.10 -15.15
N PRO A 174 3.54 -9.28 -16.22
CA PRO A 174 4.35 -10.47 -16.38
C PRO A 174 5.35 -10.60 -15.24
N GLU A 175 5.46 -11.81 -14.69
CA GLU A 175 6.61 -12.24 -13.91
C GLU A 175 7.80 -12.31 -14.88
N HIS A 176 8.80 -11.46 -14.69
CA HIS A 176 9.97 -11.37 -15.58
C HIS A 176 11.07 -12.33 -15.17
#